data_AF-A0A354K409-F1
#
_entry.id   AF-A0A354K409-F1
#
_cell.length_a   1.000
_cell.length_b   1.000
_cell.length_c   1.000
_cell.angle_alpha   90.00
_cell.angle_beta   90.00
_cell.angle_gamma   90.00
#
_symmetry.space_group_name_H-M   'P 1'
#
loop_
_entity.id
_entity.type
_entity.pdbx_description
1 polymer ?
#
loop_
_entity_poly.entity_id
_entity_poly.type
_entity_poly.pdbx_seq_one_letter_code
_entity_poly.pdbx_strand_id
1 'polypeptide(L)'
;MKKKLRIIGNIAMVLSLLLLTWLMGGAVAYGWMAHADHYGAVFRTYSIWYFAGAGGMTFAALLYFCRKDLAAAICGAVSYLPVLTVLLRAMNAAETAGWSGQTEQSFGRNAAAVWRNGMMPCAVTLALLLLLTLTRWFSYDAAVQRRAKREAADAEPAPSILGDAERQENR
;
A
#
# COMPACT_ATOMS: atom_id res chain seq x y z
N MET A 1 18.21 3.75 -23.76
CA MET A 1 16.73 3.75 -23.92
C MET A 1 16.00 2.71 -23.07
N LYS A 2 16.38 1.41 -23.10
CA LYS A 2 15.68 0.33 -22.35
C LYS A 2 15.46 0.62 -20.84
N LYS A 3 16.45 1.20 -20.16
CA LYS A 3 16.37 1.56 -18.74
C LYS A 3 15.35 2.68 -18.44
N LYS A 4 15.29 3.72 -19.29
CA LYS A 4 14.34 4.83 -19.16
C LYS A 4 12.90 4.36 -19.44
N LEU A 5 12.71 3.53 -20.47
CA LEU A 5 11.41 2.96 -20.81
C LEU A 5 10.85 2.07 -19.69
N ARG A 6 11.71 1.26 -19.05
CA ARG A 6 11.32 0.42 -17.90
C ARG A 6 10.90 1.25 -16.68
N ILE A 7 11.58 2.37 -16.43
CA ILE A 7 11.22 3.29 -15.33
C ILE A 7 9.88 3.96 -15.61
N ILE A 8 9.69 4.47 -16.84
CA ILE A 8 8.43 5.10 -17.26
C ILE A 8 7.27 4.09 -17.18
N GLY A 9 7.48 2.85 -17.63
CA GLY A 9 6.47 1.79 -17.53
C GLY A 9 6.07 1.47 -16.08
N ASN A 10 7.05 1.38 -15.17
CA ASN A 10 6.76 1.17 -13.75
C ASN A 10 6.01 2.36 -13.13
N ILE A 11 6.37 3.60 -13.49
CA ILE A 11 5.69 4.81 -13.04
C ILE A 11 4.24 4.84 -13.54
N ALA A 12 4.04 4.60 -14.83
CA ALA A 12 2.71 4.56 -15.43
C ALA A 12 1.83 3.47 -14.81
N MET A 13 2.39 2.29 -14.54
CA MET A 13 1.66 1.17 -13.92
C MET A 13 1.28 1.48 -12.47
N VAL A 14 2.18 2.07 -11.68
CA VAL A 14 1.87 2.40 -10.29
C VAL A 14 0.89 3.58 -10.22
N LEU A 15 1.03 4.60 -11.07
CA LEU A 15 0.07 5.70 -11.15
C LEU A 15 -1.30 5.22 -11.58
N SER A 16 -1.40 4.34 -12.56
CA SER A 16 -2.69 3.81 -13.01
C SER A 16 -3.36 2.97 -11.93
N LEU A 17 -2.58 2.18 -11.17
CA LEU A 17 -3.10 1.41 -10.03
C LEU A 17 -3.57 2.30 -8.88
N LEU A 18 -2.83 3.36 -8.57
CA LEU A 18 -3.23 4.34 -7.54
C LEU A 18 -4.49 5.08 -7.97
N LEU A 19 -4.52 5.60 -9.20
CA LEU A 19 -5.71 6.25 -9.76
C LEU A 19 -6.92 5.32 -9.72
N LEU A 20 -6.78 4.05 -10.10
CA LEU A 20 -7.88 3.09 -10.06
C LEU A 20 -8.39 2.84 -8.63
N THR A 21 -7.48 2.72 -7.66
CA THR A 21 -7.79 2.52 -6.22
C THR A 21 -8.55 3.71 -5.64
N TRP A 22 -8.10 4.93 -5.96
CA TRP A 22 -8.72 6.16 -5.48
C TRP A 22 -10.03 6.48 -6.21
N LEU A 23 -10.12 6.26 -7.52
CA LEU A 23 -11.34 6.52 -8.28
C LEU A 23 -12.45 5.53 -7.94
N MET A 24 -12.17 4.22 -7.96
CA MET A 24 -13.21 3.22 -7.75
C MET A 24 -13.55 3.05 -6.27
N GLY A 25 -12.56 2.75 -5.43
CA GLY A 25 -12.85 2.50 -4.01
C GLY A 25 -13.00 3.80 -3.21
N GLY A 26 -12.36 4.90 -3.63
CA GLY A 26 -12.59 6.21 -3.04
C GLY A 26 -13.98 6.77 -3.36
N ALA A 27 -14.55 6.50 -4.55
CA ALA A 27 -15.95 6.84 -4.83
C ALA A 27 -16.93 6.07 -3.94
N VAL A 28 -16.68 4.77 -3.68
CA VAL A 28 -17.48 3.98 -2.74
C VAL A 28 -17.37 4.52 -1.32
N ALA A 29 -16.14 4.76 -0.83
CA ALA A 29 -15.91 5.30 0.51
C ALA A 29 -16.49 6.71 0.68
N TYR A 30 -16.40 7.55 -0.35
CA TYR A 30 -17.06 8.84 -0.37
C TYR A 30 -18.58 8.69 -0.32
N GLY A 31 -19.15 7.76 -1.09
CA GLY A 31 -20.57 7.44 -1.06
C GLY A 31 -21.07 7.07 0.33
N TRP A 32 -20.32 6.23 1.06
CA TRP A 32 -20.58 5.90 2.46
C TRP A 32 -20.54 7.12 3.39
N MET A 33 -19.60 8.05 3.15
CA MET A 33 -19.44 9.25 3.98
C MET A 33 -20.55 10.27 3.72
N ALA A 34 -20.89 10.49 2.45
CA ALA A 34 -21.90 11.44 2.02
C ALA A 34 -23.34 11.02 2.41
N HIS A 35 -23.57 9.72 2.55
CA HIS A 35 -24.88 9.15 2.92
C HIS A 35 -24.83 8.45 4.29
N ALA A 36 -23.94 8.90 5.17
CA ALA A 36 -23.79 8.32 6.52
C ALA A 36 -25.08 8.42 7.34
N ASP A 37 -25.94 9.39 7.07
CA ASP A 37 -27.24 9.55 7.73
C ASP A 37 -28.22 8.42 7.38
N HIS A 38 -28.04 7.77 6.22
CA HIS A 38 -28.86 6.64 5.76
C HIS A 38 -28.29 5.28 6.16
N TYR A 39 -26.96 5.11 6.12
CA TYR A 39 -26.31 3.84 6.45
C TYR A 39 -25.90 3.72 7.93
N GLY A 40 -25.93 4.84 8.66
CA GLY A 40 -25.51 4.95 10.05
C GLY A 40 -24.08 5.48 10.19
N ALA A 41 -23.81 6.14 11.33
CA ALA A 41 -22.53 6.79 11.63
C ALA A 41 -21.31 5.85 11.57
N VAL A 42 -21.52 4.54 11.69
CA VAL A 42 -20.47 3.52 11.55
C VAL A 42 -19.86 3.56 10.13
N PHE A 43 -20.65 3.83 9.09
CA PHE A 43 -20.16 3.91 7.70
C PHE A 43 -19.25 5.12 7.47
N ARG A 44 -19.43 6.22 8.20
CA ARG A 44 -18.48 7.34 8.20
C ARG A 44 -17.11 6.90 8.73
N THR A 45 -17.11 6.09 9.78
CA THR A 45 -15.88 5.53 10.36
C THR A 45 -15.20 4.57 9.38
N TYR A 46 -15.99 3.74 8.69
CA TYR A 46 -15.52 2.88 7.61
C TYR A 46 -14.83 3.65 6.49
N SER A 47 -15.41 4.77 6.03
CA SER A 47 -14.79 5.64 5.02
C SER A 47 -13.44 6.20 5.47
N ILE A 48 -13.33 6.64 6.72
CA ILE A 48 -12.07 7.18 7.27
C ILE A 48 -10.98 6.11 7.27
N TRP A 49 -11.29 4.92 7.77
CA TRP A 49 -10.34 3.80 7.77
C TRP A 49 -9.94 3.36 6.35
N TYR A 50 -10.89 3.40 5.41
CA TYR A 50 -10.59 3.16 4.00
C TYR A 50 -9.60 4.18 3.45
N PHE A 51 -9.84 5.49 3.64
CA PHE A 51 -8.95 6.53 3.16
C PHE A 51 -7.57 6.49 3.82
N ALA A 52 -7.51 6.17 5.12
CA ALA A 52 -6.24 5.96 5.81
C ALA A 52 -5.45 4.78 5.20
N GLY A 53 -6.11 3.66 4.94
CA GLY A 53 -5.48 2.50 4.30
C GLY A 53 -5.08 2.75 2.84
N ALA A 54 -5.92 3.40 2.05
CA ALA A 54 -5.60 3.81 0.67
C ALA A 54 -4.43 4.80 0.62
N GLY A 55 -4.38 5.75 1.57
CA GLY A 55 -3.24 6.64 1.78
C GLY A 55 -1.96 5.88 2.12
N GLY A 56 -2.05 4.92 3.03
CA GLY A 56 -0.93 4.03 3.39
C GLY A 56 -0.42 3.19 2.20
N MET A 57 -1.32 2.64 1.37
CA MET A 57 -0.94 1.93 0.15
C MET A 57 -0.28 2.85 -0.88
N THR A 58 -0.72 4.11 -0.96
CA THR A 58 -0.07 5.14 -1.78
C THR A 58 1.34 5.43 -1.28
N PHE A 59 1.51 5.53 0.03
CA PHE A 59 2.83 5.71 0.65
C PHE A 59 3.74 4.49 0.42
N ALA A 60 3.21 3.27 0.49
CA ALA A 60 3.94 2.05 0.17
C ALA A 60 4.48 2.04 -1.27
N ALA A 61 3.67 2.52 -2.23
CA ALA A 61 4.10 2.69 -3.60
C ALA A 61 5.25 3.71 -3.74
N LEU A 62 5.22 4.82 -2.97
CA LEU A 62 6.34 5.75 -2.91
C LEU A 62 7.61 5.11 -2.33
N LEU A 63 7.49 4.31 -1.27
CA LEU A 63 8.62 3.58 -0.68
C LEU A 63 9.29 2.63 -1.70
N TYR A 64 8.49 1.99 -2.56
CA TYR A 64 9.01 1.16 -3.65
C TYR A 64 9.84 1.98 -4.65
N PHE A 65 9.38 3.18 -5.04
CA PHE A 65 10.16 4.10 -5.88
C PHE A 65 11.44 4.57 -5.20
N CYS A 66 11.38 4.88 -3.90
CA CYS A 66 12.54 5.22 -3.07
C CYS A 66 13.47 4.03 -2.80
N ARG A 67 13.27 2.89 -3.46
CA ARG A 67 14.08 1.68 -3.35
C ARG A 67 14.06 0.98 -1.99
N LYS A 68 13.03 1.24 -1.17
CA LYS A 68 12.84 0.60 0.14
C LYS A 68 11.88 -0.58 0.03
N ASP A 69 12.30 -1.62 -0.69
CA ASP A 69 11.43 -2.72 -1.15
C ASP A 69 10.74 -3.48 0.01
N LEU A 70 11.44 -3.78 1.12
CA LEU A 70 10.84 -4.47 2.28
C LEU A 70 9.79 -3.60 2.97
N ALA A 71 10.16 -2.33 3.20
CA ALA A 71 9.28 -1.38 3.86
C ALA A 71 8.03 -1.11 3.01
N ALA A 72 8.17 -1.06 1.68
CA ALA A 72 7.05 -0.96 0.75
C ALA A 72 6.11 -2.16 0.86
N ALA A 73 6.64 -3.40 0.87
CA ALA A 73 5.83 -4.59 1.00
C ALA A 73 5.07 -4.65 2.33
N ILE A 74 5.77 -4.40 3.46
CA ILE A 74 5.17 -4.39 4.81
C ILE A 74 4.13 -3.28 4.93
N CYS A 75 4.48 -2.05 4.53
CA CYS A 75 3.58 -0.91 4.59
C CYS A 75 2.33 -1.14 3.74
N GLY A 76 2.49 -1.68 2.52
CA GLY A 76 1.37 -2.01 1.65
C GLY A 76 0.42 -3.04 2.27
N ALA A 77 0.98 -4.13 2.81
CA ALA A 77 0.19 -5.19 3.45
C ALA A 77 -0.57 -4.69 4.69
N VAL A 78 0.12 -3.98 5.59
CA VAL A 78 -0.48 -3.42 6.82
C VAL A 78 -1.57 -2.41 6.47
N SER A 79 -1.35 -1.57 5.46
CA SER A 79 -2.33 -0.55 5.05
C SER A 79 -3.56 -1.15 4.37
N TYR A 80 -3.45 -2.33 3.79
CA TYR A 80 -4.58 -3.03 3.16
C TYR A 80 -5.50 -3.73 4.18
N LEU A 81 -5.00 -4.16 5.33
CA LEU A 81 -5.80 -4.81 6.38
C LEU A 81 -7.04 -4.01 6.82
N PRO A 82 -6.96 -2.71 7.13
CA PRO A 82 -8.14 -1.93 7.49
C PRO A 82 -9.12 -1.80 6.32
N VAL A 83 -8.64 -1.63 5.08
CA VAL A 83 -9.47 -1.58 3.87
C VAL A 83 -10.27 -2.87 3.71
N LEU A 84 -9.61 -4.01 3.83
CA LEU A 84 -10.25 -5.32 3.74
C LEU A 84 -11.27 -5.53 4.87
N THR A 85 -10.88 -5.20 6.11
CA THR A 85 -11.73 -5.40 7.29
C THR A 85 -13.01 -4.58 7.19
N VAL A 86 -12.88 -3.32 6.80
CA VAL A 86 -14.01 -2.41 6.60
C VAL A 86 -14.89 -2.91 5.46
N LEU A 87 -14.32 -3.31 4.33
CA LEU A 87 -15.10 -3.84 3.21
C LEU A 87 -15.92 -5.07 3.64
N LEU A 88 -15.31 -6.03 4.34
CA LEU A 88 -16.01 -7.22 4.82
C LEU A 88 -17.13 -6.88 5.80
N ARG A 89 -16.89 -5.93 6.72
CA ARG A 89 -17.92 -5.47 7.67
C ARG A 89 -19.06 -4.75 6.96
N ALA A 90 -18.75 -3.91 5.98
CA ALA A 90 -19.74 -3.22 5.18
C ALA A 90 -20.58 -4.23 4.38
N MET A 91 -19.95 -5.19 3.70
CA MET A 91 -20.65 -6.24 2.97
C MET A 91 -21.60 -7.04 3.87
N ASN A 92 -21.15 -7.45 5.05
CA ASN A 92 -21.99 -8.18 6.01
C ASN A 92 -23.17 -7.31 6.50
N ALA A 93 -22.93 -6.02 6.77
CA ALA A 93 -24.00 -5.09 7.14
C ALA A 93 -25.04 -4.94 6.02
N ALA A 94 -24.61 -4.87 4.75
CA ALA A 94 -25.52 -4.82 3.61
C ALA A 94 -26.31 -6.12 3.42
N GLU A 95 -25.66 -7.28 3.57
CA GLU A 95 -26.31 -8.59 3.43
C GLU A 95 -27.35 -8.82 4.52
N THR A 96 -27.00 -8.54 5.79
CA THR A 96 -27.91 -8.68 6.93
C THR A 96 -29.11 -7.74 6.87
N ALA A 97 -28.90 -6.52 6.37
CA ALA A 97 -29.98 -5.54 6.21
C ALA A 97 -30.76 -5.70 4.89
N GLY A 98 -30.35 -6.63 4.02
CA GLY A 98 -31.00 -6.86 2.72
C GLY A 98 -30.90 -5.67 1.76
N TRP A 99 -29.86 -4.85 1.88
CA TRP A 99 -29.74 -3.61 1.10
C TRP A 99 -29.48 -3.90 -0.37
N SER A 100 -30.41 -3.50 -1.23
CA SER A 100 -30.20 -3.41 -2.67
C SER A 100 -29.46 -2.12 -3.03
N GLY A 101 -28.72 -2.13 -4.13
CA GLY A 101 -28.02 -0.94 -4.63
C GLY A 101 -29.01 0.19 -4.90
N GLN A 102 -28.79 1.33 -4.27
CA GLN A 102 -29.76 2.43 -4.18
C GLN A 102 -29.79 3.36 -5.40
N THR A 103 -29.01 3.08 -6.44
CA THR A 103 -28.97 3.91 -7.66
C THR A 103 -29.41 3.11 -8.88
N GLU A 104 -30.04 3.77 -9.87
CA GLU A 104 -30.36 3.14 -11.16
C GLU A 104 -29.12 2.53 -11.85
N GLN A 105 -27.95 3.13 -11.62
CA GLN A 105 -26.64 2.63 -12.06
C GLN A 105 -26.22 1.30 -11.42
N SER A 106 -26.84 0.93 -10.28
CA SER A 106 -26.61 -0.34 -9.62
C SER A 106 -27.27 -1.51 -10.36
N PHE A 107 -28.15 -1.26 -11.34
CA PHE A 107 -28.93 -2.28 -12.07
C PHE A 107 -29.63 -3.28 -11.13
N GLY A 108 -30.11 -2.82 -9.96
CA GLY A 108 -30.73 -3.69 -8.94
C GLY A 108 -29.77 -4.68 -8.26
N ARG A 109 -28.45 -4.54 -8.45
CA ARG A 109 -27.46 -5.40 -7.78
C ARG A 109 -27.42 -5.09 -6.28
N ASN A 110 -27.22 -6.13 -5.47
CA ASN A 110 -27.03 -6.01 -4.03
C ASN A 110 -25.88 -5.02 -3.71
N ALA A 111 -26.06 -4.16 -2.70
CA ALA A 111 -25.06 -3.18 -2.27
C ALA A 111 -23.71 -3.85 -1.96
N ALA A 112 -23.72 -5.05 -1.37
CA ALA A 112 -22.50 -5.83 -1.11
C ALA A 112 -21.70 -6.12 -2.40
N ALA A 113 -22.39 -6.41 -3.52
CA ALA A 113 -21.74 -6.67 -4.80
C ALA A 113 -21.14 -5.39 -5.41
N VAL A 114 -21.83 -4.25 -5.28
CA VAL A 114 -21.35 -2.95 -5.75
C VAL A 114 -20.08 -2.55 -4.99
N TRP A 115 -20.09 -2.65 -3.66
CA TRP A 115 -18.94 -2.29 -2.84
C TRP A 115 -17.76 -3.23 -3.05
N ARG A 116 -18.00 -4.54 -3.15
CA ARG A 116 -16.97 -5.53 -3.49
C ARG A 116 -16.30 -5.19 -4.82
N ASN A 117 -17.07 -4.90 -5.86
CA ASN A 117 -16.52 -4.62 -7.18
C ASN A 117 -15.78 -3.27 -7.22
N GLY A 118 -16.27 -2.26 -6.48
CA GLY A 118 -15.61 -0.96 -6.40
C GLY A 118 -14.29 -0.98 -5.61
N MET A 119 -14.19 -1.84 -4.58
CA MET A 119 -13.00 -1.91 -3.71
C MET A 119 -12.03 -3.05 -4.05
N MET A 120 -12.44 -4.07 -4.82
CA MET A 120 -11.57 -5.13 -5.35
C MET A 120 -10.29 -4.65 -6.04
N PRO A 121 -10.29 -3.55 -6.82
CA PRO A 121 -9.08 -3.00 -7.41
C PRO A 121 -7.95 -2.70 -6.41
N CYS A 122 -8.27 -2.47 -5.14
CA CYS A 122 -7.28 -2.30 -4.08
C CYS A 122 -6.46 -3.58 -3.85
N ALA A 123 -7.12 -4.74 -3.87
CA ALA A 123 -6.47 -6.04 -3.70
C ALA A 123 -5.50 -6.32 -4.84
N VAL A 124 -5.91 -6.03 -6.08
CA VAL A 124 -5.09 -6.17 -7.28
C VAL A 124 -3.86 -5.25 -7.20
N THR A 125 -4.05 -4.03 -6.72
CA THR A 125 -2.97 -3.06 -6.53
C THR A 125 -1.94 -3.54 -5.51
N LEU A 126 -2.38 -4.11 -4.38
CA LEU A 126 -1.48 -4.72 -3.41
C LEU A 126 -0.72 -5.91 -4.03
N ALA A 127 -1.42 -6.81 -4.72
CA ALA A 127 -0.80 -8.00 -5.32
C ALA A 127 0.28 -7.61 -6.32
N LEU A 128 0.04 -6.60 -7.16
CA LEU A 128 1.02 -6.09 -8.11
C LEU A 128 2.20 -5.42 -7.40
N LEU A 129 1.97 -4.62 -6.34
CA LEU A 129 3.05 -4.04 -5.54
C LEU A 129 3.93 -5.13 -4.91
N LEU A 130 3.33 -6.21 -4.40
CA LEU A 130 4.04 -7.35 -3.84
C LEU A 130 4.84 -8.11 -4.92
N LEU A 131 4.26 -8.35 -6.10
CA LEU A 131 4.97 -8.98 -7.21
C LEU A 131 6.16 -8.11 -7.68
N LEU A 132 5.97 -6.80 -7.79
CA LEU A 132 7.05 -5.87 -8.13
C LEU A 132 8.16 -5.85 -7.10
N THR A 133 7.81 -5.77 -5.81
CA THR A 133 8.80 -5.80 -4.73
C THR A 133 9.55 -7.12 -4.71
N LEU A 134 8.87 -8.26 -4.88
CA LEU A 134 9.49 -9.59 -4.95
C LEU A 134 10.41 -9.74 -6.15
N THR A 135 9.95 -9.41 -7.37
CA THR A 135 10.77 -9.51 -8.59
C THR A 135 12.02 -8.64 -8.51
N ARG A 136 11.89 -7.46 -7.91
CA ARG A 136 13.02 -6.56 -7.69
C ARG A 136 13.94 -7.03 -6.57
N TRP A 137 13.37 -7.61 -5.50
CA TRP A 137 14.13 -8.20 -4.40
C TRP A 137 14.91 -9.43 -4.84
N PHE A 138 14.37 -10.28 -5.69
CA PHE A 138 15.07 -11.45 -6.20
C PHE A 138 15.92 -11.16 -7.45
N SER A 139 15.93 -9.92 -7.94
CA SER A 139 16.77 -9.53 -9.08
C SER A 139 18.26 -9.61 -8.73
N TYR A 140 19.05 -10.19 -9.64
CA TYR A 140 20.50 -10.38 -9.53
C TYR A 140 21.24 -9.09 -9.18
N ASP A 141 20.88 -7.96 -9.78
CA ASP A 141 21.46 -6.64 -9.48
C ASP A 141 21.26 -6.21 -8.02
N ALA A 142 20.12 -6.55 -7.42
CA ALA A 142 19.81 -6.21 -6.03
C ALA A 142 20.51 -7.14 -5.03
N ALA A 143 20.85 -8.37 -5.44
CA ALA A 143 21.67 -9.28 -4.66
C ALA A 143 23.13 -8.81 -4.62
N VAL A 144 23.66 -8.36 -5.77
CA VAL A 144 25.02 -7.78 -5.87
C VAL A 144 25.14 -6.49 -5.07
N GLN A 145 24.17 -5.57 -5.15
CA GLN A 145 24.19 -4.34 -4.33
C GLN A 145 24.13 -4.61 -2.82
N ARG A 146 23.47 -5.68 -2.39
CA ARG A 146 23.44 -6.08 -0.97
C ARG A 146 24.77 -6.67 -0.51
N ARG A 147 25.43 -7.46 -1.36
CA ARG A 147 26.79 -7.95 -1.09
C ARG A 147 27.77 -6.79 -0.99
N ALA A 148 27.76 -5.88 -1.96
CA ALA A 148 28.62 -4.70 -1.95
C ALA A 148 28.39 -3.78 -0.73
N LYS A 149 27.14 -3.60 -0.28
CA LYS A 149 26.85 -2.85 0.95
C LYS A 149 27.31 -3.54 2.22
N ARG A 150 27.25 -4.88 2.28
CA ARG A 150 27.78 -5.66 3.40
C ARG A 150 29.30 -5.58 3.43
N GLU A 151 29.95 -5.79 2.29
CA GLU A 151 31.40 -5.65 2.14
C GLU A 151 31.88 -4.23 2.49
N ALA A 152 31.14 -3.19 2.12
CA ALA A 152 31.47 -1.82 2.51
C ALA A 152 31.29 -1.55 4.02
N ALA A 153 30.27 -2.15 4.67
CA ALA A 153 30.06 -2.04 6.11
C ALA A 153 31.10 -2.86 6.90
N ASP A 154 31.52 -4.01 6.38
CA ASP A 154 32.58 -4.83 6.96
C ASP A 154 33.98 -4.23 6.73
N ALA A 155 34.12 -3.37 5.70
CA ALA A 155 35.33 -2.61 5.40
C ALA A 155 35.43 -1.26 6.13
N GLU A 156 34.40 -0.85 6.89
CA GLU A 156 34.55 0.29 7.80
C GLU A 156 35.57 -0.08 8.89
N PRO A 157 36.65 0.70 9.05
CA PRO A 157 37.68 0.38 10.02
C PRO A 157 37.05 0.32 11.41
N ALA A 158 37.24 -0.82 12.09
CA ALA A 158 36.76 -1.00 13.45
C ALA A 158 37.20 0.20 14.32
N PRO A 159 36.30 0.77 15.14
CA PRO A 159 36.64 1.92 15.98
C PRO A 159 37.90 1.59 16.78
N SER A 160 38.93 2.46 16.70
CA SER A 160 40.22 2.16 17.28
C SER A 160 40.10 2.07 18.81
N ILE A 161 40.45 0.90 19.36
CA ILE A 161 40.42 0.62 20.79
C ILE A 161 41.50 1.45 21.54
N LEU A 162 42.46 2.01 20.81
CA LEU A 162 43.63 2.72 21.36
C LEU A 162 43.39 4.22 21.65
N GLY A 163 42.24 4.78 21.23
CA GLY A 163 41.97 6.22 21.38
C GLY A 163 41.91 6.73 22.82
N ASP A 164 41.62 5.84 23.78
CA ASP A 164 41.58 6.18 25.21
C ASP A 164 42.90 5.91 25.93
N ALA A 165 43.78 5.08 25.37
CA ALA A 165 45.09 4.78 25.95
C ALA A 165 46.10 5.91 25.72
N GLU A 166 46.12 6.52 24.53
CA GLU A 166 47.03 7.64 24.20
C GLU A 166 46.69 8.95 24.93
N ARG A 167 45.46 9.12 25.43
CA ARG A 167 45.07 10.30 26.22
C ARG A 167 45.49 10.24 27.69
N GLN A 168 45.83 9.07 28.21
CA GLN A 168 46.24 8.91 29.62
C GLN A 168 47.76 9.03 29.81
N GLU A 169 48.57 8.79 28.78
CA GLU A 169 50.03 8.87 28.87
C GLU A 169 50.58 10.30 28.72
N ASN A 170 49.76 11.23 28.23
CA ASN A 170 50.08 12.66 28.06
C ASN A 170 49.45 13.57 29.15
N ARG A 171 49.03 13.01 30.29
CA ARG A 171 48.59 13.75 31.49
C ARG A 171 49.47 13.41 32.68
#